data_AF-A0A0D6L6Q4-F1
#
_entry.id   AF-A0A0D6L6Q4-F1
#
_cell.length_a   1.000
_cell.length_b   1.000
_cell.length_c   1.000
_cell.angle_alpha   90.00
_cell.angle_beta   90.00
_cell.angle_gamma   90.00
#
_symmetry.space_group_name_H-M   'P 1'
#
loop_
_entity.id
_entity.type
_entity.pdbx_description
1 polymer ?
#
loop_
_entity_poly.entity_id
_entity_poly.type
_entity_poly.pdbx_seq_one_letter_code
_entity_poly.pdbx_strand_id
1 'polypeptide(L)'
;MPADVPTVALAQCTVQTFYFSKIIGDLFVTSKSTPTDKSFTELSAIDDIWGFLEDEFLVSLYKTDAPATVDEEAMVYYNNRLLGKPRIRMLKVTNNSCTVANSFAREIIECFSNYNPTVEDKLPFGPADSEPYIWQDEEKLLTKPIYGTITLYSGGGFVLRLPVDNYGEAAELIKGVKSNRWIDRATRAIIIDFTLFNANVFYIIEEFFELFRVRLRYFVSFWNFVDIVLLSLCCAEVYLNYRRNEVAADRINDVIHNGLTDAPFDDVVETQEIFNNIAAVILFLSWIKVFNYIGVNKTMNQLAATLSRSTKDIGGFAVMFAVFFFAYAQFGYLVFGTQVIS
;
A
#
# COMPACT_ATOMS: atom_id res chain seq x y z
N MET A 1 -28.61 -23.58 -1.84
CA MET A 1 -28.51 -22.80 -0.58
C MET A 1 -27.55 -21.66 -0.89
N PRO A 2 -27.89 -20.38 -0.61
CA PRO A 2 -27.22 -19.23 -1.20
C PRO A 2 -26.25 -18.51 -0.22
N ALA A 3 -25.57 -19.24 0.67
CA ALA A 3 -24.86 -18.65 1.80
C ALA A 3 -23.34 -18.51 1.64
N ASP A 4 -22.74 -18.90 0.52
CA ASP A 4 -21.32 -19.30 0.60
C ASP A 4 -20.32 -18.16 0.31
N VAL A 5 -20.53 -17.32 -0.72
CA VAL A 5 -19.59 -16.22 -1.05
C VAL A 5 -19.62 -15.05 -0.05
N PRO A 6 -20.80 -14.56 0.41
CA PRO A 6 -20.85 -13.48 1.40
C PRO A 6 -20.27 -13.90 2.76
N THR A 7 -20.44 -15.16 3.15
CA THR A 7 -19.92 -15.69 4.41
C THR A 7 -18.40 -15.82 4.38
N VAL A 8 -17.83 -16.29 3.26
CA VAL A 8 -16.36 -16.31 3.07
C VAL A 8 -15.79 -14.88 3.09
N ALA A 9 -16.43 -13.92 2.42
CA ALA A 9 -15.99 -12.52 2.44
C ALA A 9 -16.08 -11.89 3.85
N LEU A 10 -17.13 -12.20 4.61
CA LEU A 10 -17.29 -11.72 5.99
C LEU A 10 -16.33 -12.40 6.97
N ALA A 11 -15.98 -13.66 6.73
CA ALA A 11 -15.00 -14.40 7.51
C ALA A 11 -13.57 -13.89 7.23
N GLN A 12 -13.23 -13.59 5.99
CA GLN A 12 -11.91 -13.07 5.61
C GLN A 12 -11.71 -11.60 5.98
N CYS A 13 -12.76 -10.77 5.87
CA CYS A 13 -12.74 -9.35 6.21
C CYS A 13 -13.66 -9.09 7.41
N THR A 14 -13.22 -9.50 8.60
CA THR A 14 -14.00 -9.27 9.82
C THR A 14 -14.10 -7.77 10.16
N VAL A 15 -15.13 -7.40 10.92
CA VAL A 15 -15.29 -6.04 11.46
C VAL A 15 -14.09 -5.65 12.34
N GLN A 16 -13.41 -6.61 12.97
CA GLN A 16 -12.22 -6.37 13.78
C GLN A 16 -11.03 -5.90 12.93
N THR A 17 -10.89 -6.38 11.68
CA THR A 17 -9.86 -5.93 10.74
C THR A 17 -9.98 -4.43 10.43
N PHE A 18 -11.22 -3.93 10.29
CA PHE A 18 -11.47 -2.50 10.10
C PHE A 18 -11.04 -1.68 11.33
N TYR A 19 -11.43 -2.08 12.54
CA TYR A 19 -11.03 -1.36 13.76
C TYR A 19 -9.53 -1.43 14.01
N PHE A 20 -8.88 -2.55 13.68
CA PHE A 20 -7.44 -2.67 13.74
C PHE A 20 -6.75 -1.67 12.80
N SER A 21 -7.11 -1.67 11.51
CA SER A 21 -6.58 -0.72 10.54
C SER A 21 -6.84 0.73 10.95
N LYS A 22 -8.03 1.01 11.49
CA LYS A 22 -8.38 2.33 12.00
C LYS A 22 -7.51 2.75 13.19
N ILE A 23 -7.30 1.90 14.19
CA ILE A 23 -6.47 2.23 15.36
C ILE A 23 -5.02 2.50 14.95
N ILE A 24 -4.47 1.70 14.04
CA ILE A 24 -3.11 1.92 13.51
C ILE A 24 -3.05 3.21 12.68
N GLY A 25 -4.05 3.47 11.84
CA GLY A 25 -4.15 4.72 11.08
C GLY A 25 -4.28 5.94 12.00
N ASP A 26 -5.09 5.84 13.05
CA ASP A 26 -5.27 6.92 14.01
C ASP A 26 -3.95 7.21 14.76
N LEU A 27 -3.20 6.16 15.12
CA LEU A 27 -1.93 6.23 15.84
C LEU A 27 -0.77 6.85 15.04
N PHE A 28 -0.63 6.53 13.75
CA PHE A 28 0.53 6.99 12.95
C PHE A 28 0.20 8.12 11.95
N VAL A 29 -1.04 8.25 11.51
CA VAL A 29 -1.42 9.20 10.46
C VAL A 29 -2.15 10.41 11.03
N THR A 30 -3.08 10.19 11.97
CA THR A 30 -3.94 11.27 12.49
C THR A 30 -3.44 11.88 13.78
N SER A 31 -2.57 11.17 14.52
CA SER A 31 -1.94 11.69 15.73
C SER A 31 -1.16 12.95 15.39
N LYS A 32 -1.21 13.91 16.31
CA LYS A 32 -0.59 15.21 16.14
C LYS A 32 0.67 15.29 16.97
N SER A 33 1.74 15.73 16.31
CA SER A 33 3.02 15.91 16.97
C SER A 33 2.97 17.01 18.01
N THR A 34 3.29 16.69 19.27
CA THR A 34 3.26 17.66 20.37
C THR A 34 4.06 18.95 20.15
N PRO A 35 5.20 18.98 19.42
CA PRO A 35 5.95 20.22 19.17
C PRO A 35 5.42 21.06 18.01
N THR A 36 4.74 20.46 17.01
CA THR A 36 4.33 21.15 15.77
C THR A 36 2.82 21.26 15.59
N ASP A 37 2.02 20.55 16.40
CA ASP A 37 0.55 20.42 16.30
C ASP A 37 0.06 19.99 14.91
N LYS A 38 0.94 19.37 14.12
CA LYS A 38 0.67 18.84 12.77
C LYS A 38 0.50 17.34 12.81
N SER A 39 -0.43 16.82 12.02
CA SER A 39 -0.53 15.39 11.72
C SER A 39 0.42 14.99 10.59
N PHE A 40 0.57 13.68 10.34
CA PHE A 40 1.42 13.17 9.25
C PHE A 40 1.01 13.73 7.87
N THR A 41 -0.29 13.96 7.64
CA THR A 41 -0.82 14.52 6.39
C THR A 41 -0.56 16.01 6.22
N GLU A 42 -0.20 16.71 7.30
CA GLU A 42 0.01 18.16 7.34
C GLU A 42 1.50 18.56 7.34
N LEU A 43 2.41 17.58 7.24
CA LEU A 43 3.84 17.82 7.20
C LEU A 43 4.24 18.59 5.93
N SER A 44 5.00 19.67 6.10
CA SER A 44 5.26 20.64 5.03
C SER A 44 6.75 21.00 4.88
N ALA A 45 7.54 20.83 5.94
CA ALA A 45 8.96 21.16 5.99
C ALA A 45 9.80 19.94 6.37
N ILE A 46 11.10 19.95 6.02
CA ILE A 46 12.04 18.88 6.40
C ILE A 46 12.12 18.75 7.92
N ASP A 47 12.06 19.87 8.65
CA ASP A 47 12.05 19.85 10.12
C ASP A 47 10.79 19.21 10.70
N ASP A 48 9.64 19.34 10.01
CA ASP A 48 8.39 18.65 10.41
C ASP A 48 8.57 17.12 10.30
N ILE A 49 9.25 16.63 9.26
CA ILE A 49 9.54 15.20 9.05
C ILE A 49 10.38 14.66 10.21
N TRP A 50 11.42 15.40 10.61
CA TRP A 50 12.25 15.00 11.74
C TRP A 50 11.49 15.01 13.06
N GLY A 51 10.64 16.03 13.30
CA GLY A 51 9.78 16.08 14.48
C GLY A 51 8.80 14.90 14.54
N PHE A 52 8.20 14.54 13.39
CA PHE A 52 7.36 13.34 13.29
C PHE A 52 8.14 12.07 13.65
N LEU A 53 9.35 11.89 13.09
CA LEU A 53 10.17 10.71 13.34
C LEU A 53 10.60 10.59 14.81
N GLU A 54 11.07 11.68 15.41
CA GLU A 54 11.61 11.69 16.77
C GLU A 54 10.51 11.60 17.85
N ASP A 55 9.43 12.38 17.70
CA ASP A 55 8.48 12.64 18.79
C ASP A 55 7.20 11.79 18.69
N GLU A 56 6.78 11.41 17.47
CA GLU A 56 5.54 10.64 17.28
C GLU A 56 5.80 9.20 16.85
N PHE A 57 6.62 9.00 15.82
CA PHE A 57 6.87 7.68 15.24
C PHE A 57 7.60 6.76 16.21
N LEU A 58 8.75 7.17 16.77
CA LEU A 58 9.48 6.36 17.74
C LEU A 58 8.66 6.10 19.02
N VAL A 59 7.95 7.11 19.51
CA VAL A 59 7.12 6.95 20.72
C VAL A 59 6.00 5.95 20.45
N SER A 60 5.29 6.07 19.34
CA SER A 60 4.19 5.16 18.97
C SER A 60 4.66 3.73 18.72
N LEU A 61 5.89 3.56 18.25
CA LEU A 61 6.45 2.26 17.91
C LEU A 61 7.04 1.51 19.11
N TYR A 62 7.67 2.20 20.07
CA TYR A 62 8.40 1.56 21.17
C TYR A 62 7.78 1.77 22.55
N LYS A 63 6.92 2.78 22.75
CA LYS A 63 6.36 3.08 24.08
C LYS A 63 5.03 2.37 24.29
N THR A 64 5.02 1.40 25.21
CA THR A 64 3.81 0.69 25.64
C THR A 64 3.26 1.26 26.95
N ASP A 65 1.95 1.53 26.99
CA ASP A 65 1.24 1.90 28.23
C ASP A 65 0.79 0.67 29.06
N ALA A 66 1.51 -0.46 28.95
CA ALA A 66 1.15 -1.72 29.60
C ALA A 66 1.73 -1.82 31.02
N PRO A 67 0.99 -2.42 31.99
CA PRO A 67 1.52 -2.64 33.33
C PRO A 67 2.76 -3.56 33.27
N ALA A 68 3.74 -3.29 34.14
CA ALA A 68 5.09 -3.87 34.22
C ALA A 68 5.18 -5.40 34.47
N THR A 69 4.14 -6.17 34.15
CA THR A 69 4.02 -7.61 34.44
C THR A 69 3.78 -8.46 33.19
N VAL A 70 3.69 -7.87 31.99
CA VAL A 70 3.64 -8.60 30.72
C VAL A 70 5.04 -8.54 30.12
N ASP A 71 5.61 -9.71 29.76
CA ASP A 71 6.96 -9.84 29.18
C ASP A 71 7.24 -8.69 28.19
N GLU A 72 8.30 -7.95 28.47
CA GLU A 72 8.69 -6.67 27.82
C GLU A 72 9.21 -6.86 26.38
N GLU A 73 8.61 -7.74 25.59
CA GLU A 73 8.96 -7.85 24.16
C GLU A 73 8.16 -6.82 23.35
N ALA A 74 8.83 -6.09 22.46
CA ALA A 74 8.36 -4.95 21.67
C ALA A 74 6.92 -5.09 21.12
N MET A 75 5.96 -4.67 21.93
CA MET A 75 4.54 -4.64 21.59
C MET A 75 4.15 -3.24 21.13
N VAL A 76 3.39 -3.14 20.03
CA VAL A 76 2.74 -1.90 19.61
C VAL A 76 1.27 -1.98 20.01
N TYR A 77 0.83 -1.08 20.89
CA TYR A 77 -0.57 -1.01 21.35
C TYR A 77 -1.13 -2.35 21.90
N TYR A 78 -0.64 -2.76 23.07
CA TYR A 78 -1.05 -3.93 23.88
C TYR A 78 -0.93 -5.33 23.26
N ASN A 79 -1.44 -5.57 22.05
CA ASN A 79 -1.62 -6.91 21.46
C ASN A 79 -0.94 -7.11 20.11
N ASN A 80 -0.26 -6.08 19.56
CA ASN A 80 0.51 -6.22 18.33
C ASN A 80 1.98 -6.38 18.67
N ARG A 81 2.67 -7.25 17.94
CA ARG A 81 4.11 -7.46 18.04
C ARG A 81 4.76 -6.94 16.77
N LEU A 82 5.85 -6.20 16.92
CA LEU A 82 6.65 -5.78 15.78
C LEU A 82 7.38 -7.00 15.17
N LEU A 83 7.22 -7.22 13.87
CA LEU A 83 7.93 -8.26 13.12
C LEU A 83 9.07 -7.65 12.32
N GLY A 84 10.29 -8.08 12.64
CA GLY A 84 11.50 -7.61 11.99
C GLY A 84 11.88 -6.18 12.38
N LYS A 85 12.97 -5.69 11.80
CA LYS A 85 13.47 -4.34 12.03
C LYS A 85 12.66 -3.34 11.19
N PRO A 86 12.08 -2.29 11.80
CA PRO A 86 11.55 -1.15 11.06
C PRO A 86 12.65 -0.55 10.19
N ARG A 87 12.32 -0.18 8.96
CA ARG A 87 13.27 0.42 8.03
C ARG A 87 12.74 1.75 7.50
N ILE A 88 13.63 2.73 7.42
CA ILE A 88 13.41 4.01 6.76
C ILE A 88 14.27 4.01 5.51
N ARG A 89 13.62 4.04 4.35
CA ARG A 89 14.26 4.04 3.04
C ARG A 89 14.14 5.40 2.38
N MET A 90 15.24 5.88 1.81
CA MET A 90 15.34 7.17 1.17
C MET A 90 15.82 7.04 -0.28
N LEU A 91 15.19 7.78 -1.18
CA LEU A 91 15.62 7.96 -2.56
C LEU A 91 16.06 9.40 -2.81
N LYS A 92 17.17 9.54 -3.52
CA LYS A 92 17.83 10.81 -3.82
C LYS A 92 18.17 10.88 -5.31
N VAL A 93 18.26 12.09 -5.85
CA VAL A 93 18.70 12.35 -7.23
C VAL A 93 20.08 13.03 -7.25
N THR A 94 20.83 12.78 -8.32
CA THR A 94 22.19 13.30 -8.49
C THR A 94 22.20 14.83 -8.62
N ASN A 95 23.31 15.44 -8.20
CA ASN A 95 23.54 16.86 -8.43
C ASN A 95 23.72 17.14 -9.93
N ASN A 96 23.16 18.25 -10.42
CA ASN A 96 23.08 18.63 -11.83
C ASN A 96 22.17 17.75 -12.69
N SER A 97 21.13 17.17 -12.08
CA SER A 97 20.10 16.40 -12.78
C SER A 97 19.09 17.27 -13.54
N CYS A 98 19.16 18.60 -13.41
CA CYS A 98 18.41 19.56 -14.22
C CYS A 98 19.30 20.58 -14.95
N THR A 99 18.77 21.12 -16.03
CA THR A 99 19.40 22.16 -16.84
C THR A 99 19.10 23.54 -16.27
N VAL A 100 20.13 24.23 -15.78
CA VAL A 100 20.05 25.62 -15.37
C VAL A 100 20.23 26.53 -16.59
N ALA A 101 19.36 27.52 -16.77
CA ALA A 101 19.53 28.49 -17.85
C ALA A 101 20.83 29.28 -17.67
N ASN A 102 21.60 29.47 -18.76
CA ASN A 102 22.94 30.08 -18.72
C ASN A 102 23.00 31.43 -17.99
N SER A 103 21.92 32.21 -18.05
CA SER A 103 21.80 33.50 -17.36
C SER A 103 21.87 33.40 -15.83
N PHE A 104 21.52 32.25 -15.25
CA PHE A 104 21.51 32.00 -13.79
C PHE A 104 22.58 31.01 -13.35
N ALA A 105 23.50 30.63 -14.24
CA ALA A 105 24.53 29.63 -13.95
C ALA A 105 25.56 30.09 -12.90
N ARG A 106 25.62 31.40 -12.59
CA ARG A 106 26.49 31.93 -11.52
C ARG A 106 25.84 31.82 -10.15
N GLU A 107 24.53 31.97 -10.08
CA GLU A 107 23.75 32.00 -8.85
C GLU A 107 23.26 30.59 -8.45
N ILE A 108 22.89 29.76 -9.42
CA ILE A 108 22.38 28.40 -9.20
C ILE A 108 23.51 27.42 -9.47
N ILE A 109 24.20 27.03 -8.39
CA ILE A 109 25.35 26.11 -8.42
C ILE A 109 24.89 24.65 -8.45
N GLU A 110 23.73 24.36 -7.86
CA GLU A 110 23.26 22.98 -7.63
C GLU A 110 21.80 22.87 -8.04
N CYS A 111 21.49 21.82 -8.80
CA CYS A 111 20.18 21.62 -9.43
C CYS A 111 19.74 20.16 -9.28
N PHE A 112 18.53 19.95 -8.79
CA PHE A 112 17.92 18.63 -8.61
C PHE A 112 16.58 18.55 -9.33
N SER A 113 16.46 17.66 -10.31
CA SER A 113 15.21 17.47 -11.07
C SER A 113 14.20 16.59 -10.30
N ASN A 114 13.04 16.34 -10.91
CA ASN A 114 12.08 15.35 -10.39
C ASN A 114 12.68 13.95 -10.44
N TYR A 115 12.18 13.05 -9.58
CA TYR A 115 12.67 11.67 -9.55
C TYR A 115 12.49 10.98 -10.89
N ASN A 116 13.58 10.38 -11.38
CA ASN A 116 13.59 9.48 -12.51
C ASN A 116 14.68 8.42 -12.25
N PRO A 117 14.42 7.12 -12.49
CA PRO A 117 15.41 6.07 -12.28
C PRO A 117 16.77 6.31 -12.95
N THR A 118 16.82 7.10 -14.04
CA THR A 118 18.07 7.42 -14.75
C THR A 118 18.96 8.43 -14.03
N VAL A 119 18.40 9.28 -13.17
CA VAL A 119 19.12 10.32 -12.42
C VAL A 119 19.17 10.03 -10.92
N GLU A 120 18.80 8.82 -10.52
CA GLU A 120 18.89 8.35 -9.13
C GLU A 120 20.36 8.38 -8.65
N ASP A 121 20.57 8.96 -7.48
CA ASP A 121 21.89 9.01 -6.85
C ASP A 121 22.16 7.72 -6.08
N LYS A 122 23.17 6.98 -6.55
CA LYS A 122 23.61 5.72 -5.95
C LYS A 122 24.98 5.84 -5.27
N LEU A 123 25.59 7.02 -5.30
CA LEU A 123 26.91 7.22 -4.71
C LEU A 123 26.80 7.30 -3.19
N PRO A 124 27.73 6.70 -2.44
CA PRO A 124 27.75 6.82 -1.00
C PRO A 124 28.03 8.27 -0.57
N PHE A 125 27.46 8.68 0.56
CA PHE A 125 27.64 10.04 1.10
C PHE A 125 27.88 10.03 2.62
N GLY A 126 28.14 11.19 3.23
CA GLY A 126 28.31 11.27 4.69
C GLY A 126 29.39 10.32 5.24
N PRO A 127 29.21 9.73 6.44
CA PRO A 127 30.07 8.66 6.95
C PRO A 127 29.84 7.36 6.18
N ALA A 128 30.49 7.28 5.02
CA ALA A 128 30.35 6.21 4.02
C ALA A 128 30.71 4.78 4.52
N ASP A 129 31.24 4.66 5.74
CA ASP A 129 31.49 3.38 6.41
C ASP A 129 30.22 2.78 7.04
N SER A 130 29.13 3.53 7.12
CA SER A 130 27.89 3.12 7.76
C SER A 130 26.77 2.83 6.76
N GLU A 131 26.02 1.76 7.04
CA GLU A 131 24.96 1.24 6.15
C GLU A 131 23.95 2.28 5.64
N PRO A 132 23.45 3.24 6.46
CA PRO A 132 22.45 4.21 6.00
C PRO A 132 22.91 5.11 4.87
N TYR A 133 24.21 5.20 4.60
CA TYR A 133 24.77 6.07 3.58
C TYR A 133 25.34 5.32 2.38
N ILE A 134 25.12 4.00 2.33
CA ILE A 134 25.49 3.15 1.20
C ILE A 134 24.19 2.75 0.51
N TRP A 135 24.12 3.03 -0.80
CA TRP A 135 22.96 2.67 -1.60
C TRP A 135 22.86 1.14 -1.78
N GLN A 136 21.65 0.60 -1.72
CA GLN A 136 21.37 -0.83 -1.86
C GLN A 136 20.39 -1.10 -3.00
N ASP A 137 20.68 -2.13 -3.81
CA ASP A 137 19.81 -2.61 -4.88
C ASP A 137 18.53 -3.26 -4.35
N GLU A 138 17.49 -3.25 -5.18
CA GLU A 138 16.18 -3.83 -4.88
C GLU A 138 16.23 -5.35 -4.62
N GLU A 139 17.12 -6.08 -5.29
CA GLU A 139 17.34 -7.52 -5.05
C GLU A 139 17.94 -7.79 -3.67
N LYS A 140 18.85 -6.92 -3.20
CA LYS A 140 19.47 -7.03 -1.88
C LYS A 140 18.48 -6.68 -0.77
N LEU A 141 17.64 -5.67 -1.02
CA LEU A 141 16.60 -5.24 -0.09
C LEU A 141 15.35 -6.15 -0.14
N LEU A 142 15.23 -7.00 -1.16
CA LEU A 142 14.06 -7.82 -1.46
C LEU A 142 12.78 -6.98 -1.49
N THR A 143 12.86 -5.82 -2.15
CA THR A 143 11.81 -4.81 -2.26
C THR A 143 11.42 -4.60 -3.71
N LYS A 144 10.16 -4.22 -3.96
CA LYS A 144 9.67 -3.89 -5.30
C LYS A 144 9.48 -2.38 -5.49
N PRO A 145 9.43 -1.89 -6.74
CA PRO A 145 9.04 -0.52 -7.05
C PRO A 145 7.64 -0.17 -6.52
N ILE A 146 7.44 1.04 -6.00
CA ILE A 146 6.19 1.50 -5.38
C ILE A 146 5.62 2.70 -6.14
N TYR A 147 4.32 2.65 -6.46
CA TYR A 147 3.60 3.77 -7.06
C TYR A 147 3.30 4.83 -6.00
N GLY A 148 3.92 6.01 -6.12
CA GLY A 148 3.50 7.20 -5.37
C GLY A 148 2.50 8.05 -6.14
N THR A 149 2.02 9.12 -5.52
CA THR A 149 1.06 10.06 -6.15
C THR A 149 1.63 10.77 -7.38
N ILE A 150 2.95 11.02 -7.39
CA ILE A 150 3.64 11.79 -8.44
C ILE A 150 4.28 10.88 -9.49
N THR A 151 4.94 9.80 -9.07
CA THR A 151 5.69 8.91 -9.96
C THR A 151 5.90 7.53 -9.35
N LEU A 152 6.41 6.60 -10.14
CA LEU A 152 6.88 5.29 -9.72
C LEU A 152 8.30 5.42 -9.14
N TYR A 153 8.49 4.94 -7.92
CA TYR A 153 9.78 4.93 -7.22
C TYR A 153 10.40 3.53 -7.27
N SER A 154 11.72 3.43 -7.48
CA SER A 154 12.44 2.15 -7.53
C SER A 154 12.42 1.40 -6.19
N GLY A 155 12.72 0.09 -6.23
CA GLY A 155 12.82 -0.73 -5.01
C GLY A 155 14.08 -0.42 -4.18
N GLY A 156 15.15 0.06 -4.81
CA GLY A 156 16.42 0.36 -4.15
C GLY A 156 16.38 1.56 -3.19
N GLY A 157 17.54 1.90 -2.64
CA GLY A 157 17.72 3.16 -1.91
C GLY A 157 18.72 3.09 -0.75
N PHE A 158 18.81 4.19 -0.02
CA PHE A 158 19.54 4.30 1.24
C PHE A 158 18.63 3.86 2.38
N VAL A 159 19.08 2.94 3.22
CA VAL A 159 18.20 2.30 4.22
C VAL A 159 18.78 2.44 5.63
N LEU A 160 18.01 3.06 6.51
CA LEU A 160 18.24 3.07 7.95
C LEU A 160 17.37 2.01 8.61
N ARG A 161 17.96 1.01 9.24
CA ARG A 161 17.24 0.01 10.04
C ARG A 161 17.24 0.40 11.50
N LEU A 162 16.07 0.41 12.12
CA LEU A 162 15.90 0.65 13.55
C LEU A 162 15.93 -0.68 14.32
N PRO A 163 16.40 -0.68 15.58
CA PRO A 163 16.34 -1.86 16.44
C PRO A 163 14.89 -2.26 16.73
N VAL A 164 14.64 -3.51 17.13
CA VAL A 164 13.26 -4.00 17.33
C VAL A 164 12.70 -3.57 18.69
N ASP A 165 13.54 -3.51 19.72
CA ASP A 165 13.15 -3.41 21.13
C ASP A 165 13.88 -2.31 21.90
N ASN A 166 14.78 -1.57 21.26
CA ASN A 166 15.62 -0.58 21.92
C ASN A 166 15.29 0.86 21.48
N TYR A 167 14.39 1.51 22.22
CA TYR A 167 14.04 2.92 21.98
C TYR A 167 15.25 3.86 22.06
N GLY A 168 16.14 3.67 23.03
CA GLY A 168 17.29 4.56 23.24
C GLY A 168 18.28 4.51 22.06
N GLU A 169 18.55 3.32 21.55
CA GLU A 169 19.37 3.15 20.35
C GLU A 169 18.67 3.69 19.10
N ALA A 170 17.37 3.45 18.93
CA ALA A 170 16.61 4.00 17.81
C ALA A 170 16.64 5.54 17.80
N ALA A 171 16.47 6.17 18.96
CA ALA A 171 16.51 7.62 19.11
C ALA A 171 17.90 8.20 18.79
N GLU A 172 18.99 7.58 19.26
CA GLU A 172 20.35 8.02 18.93
C GLU A 172 20.68 7.82 17.44
N LEU A 173 20.19 6.75 16.81
CA LEU A 173 20.34 6.55 15.36
C LEU A 173 19.63 7.65 14.55
N ILE A 174 18.37 7.97 14.87
CA ILE A 174 17.62 9.04 14.20
C ILE A 174 18.30 10.40 14.39
N LYS A 175 18.72 10.71 15.61
CA LYS A 175 19.46 11.94 15.93
C LYS A 175 20.80 12.02 15.17
N GLY A 176 21.49 10.89 15.06
CA GLY A 176 22.71 10.75 14.28
C GLY A 176 22.51 11.10 12.80
N VAL A 177 21.54 10.46 12.14
CA VAL A 177 21.25 10.73 10.72
C VAL A 177 20.72 12.15 10.48
N LYS A 178 19.97 12.73 11.44
CA LYS A 178 19.54 14.13 11.39
C LYS A 178 20.73 15.10 11.44
N SER A 179 21.66 14.87 12.37
CA SER A 179 22.87 15.70 12.50
C SER A 179 23.76 15.66 11.25
N ASN A 180 23.81 14.51 10.57
CA ASN A 180 24.55 14.31 9.32
C ASN A 180 23.80 14.75 8.05
N ARG A 181 22.62 15.37 8.18
CA ARG A 181 21.79 15.84 7.05
C ARG A 181 21.45 14.72 6.07
N TRP A 182 21.04 13.57 6.60
CA TRP A 182 20.68 12.40 5.78
C TRP A 182 19.53 12.74 4.80
N ILE A 183 18.56 13.55 5.24
CA ILE A 183 17.54 14.15 4.39
C ILE A 183 18.01 15.53 3.95
N ASP A 184 18.04 15.78 2.65
CA ASP A 184 18.38 17.07 2.07
C ASP A 184 17.48 17.44 0.89
N ARG A 185 17.76 18.59 0.25
CA ARG A 185 16.97 19.08 -0.89
C ARG A 185 16.98 18.16 -2.13
N ALA A 186 17.90 17.19 -2.20
CA ALA A 186 17.98 16.24 -3.29
C ALA A 186 17.14 14.99 -3.03
N THR A 187 16.68 14.77 -1.80
CA THR A 187 15.77 13.69 -1.43
C THR A 187 14.43 13.87 -2.18
N ARG A 188 13.86 12.76 -2.67
CA ARG A 188 12.60 12.74 -3.43
C ARG A 188 11.53 11.83 -2.86
N ALA A 189 11.94 10.82 -2.10
CA ALA A 189 11.02 9.97 -1.36
C ALA A 189 11.68 9.50 -0.07
N ILE A 190 10.87 9.43 0.98
CA ILE A 190 11.18 8.78 2.25
C ILE A 190 10.03 7.81 2.50
N ILE A 191 10.37 6.55 2.72
CA ILE A 191 9.43 5.44 2.85
C ILE A 191 9.75 4.76 4.17
N ILE A 192 8.75 4.63 5.03
CA ILE A 192 8.90 4.00 6.35
C ILE A 192 8.13 2.68 6.28
N ASP A 193 8.85 1.57 6.36
CA ASP A 193 8.26 0.23 6.31
C ASP A 193 8.47 -0.48 7.65
N PHE A 194 7.39 -1.03 8.20
CA PHE A 194 7.43 -1.92 9.36
C PHE A 194 6.22 -2.84 9.32
N THR A 195 6.35 -4.04 9.88
CA THR A 195 5.27 -5.03 9.91
C THR A 195 4.82 -5.25 11.35
N LEU A 196 3.51 -5.15 11.58
CA LEU A 196 2.91 -5.48 12.87
C LEU A 196 2.15 -6.79 12.76
N PHE A 197 2.34 -7.66 13.75
CA PHE A 197 1.62 -8.91 13.89
C PHE A 197 0.67 -8.84 15.07
N ASN A 198 -0.62 -9.00 14.83
CA ASN A 198 -1.61 -9.08 15.90
C ASN A 198 -1.90 -10.56 16.23
N ALA A 199 -1.63 -10.98 17.46
CA ALA A 199 -1.84 -12.36 17.89
C ALA A 199 -3.33 -12.77 17.99
N ASN A 200 -4.26 -11.81 18.01
CA ASN A 200 -5.71 -12.06 18.05
C ASN A 200 -6.35 -12.20 16.65
N VAL A 201 -5.59 -12.00 15.56
CA VAL A 201 -6.08 -12.19 14.17
C VAL A 201 -5.93 -13.65 13.69
N PHE A 202 -5.49 -14.56 14.56
CA PHE A 202 -5.46 -15.99 14.28
C PHE A 202 -6.71 -16.71 14.78
N TYR A 203 -7.82 -16.56 14.05
CA TYR A 203 -8.82 -17.60 13.85
C TYR A 203 -9.53 -17.32 12.53
N ILE A 204 -9.19 -18.09 11.49
CA ILE A 204 -10.08 -18.69 10.48
C ILE A 204 -9.17 -19.48 9.53
N ILE A 205 -8.87 -20.72 9.94
CA ILE A 205 -8.40 -21.81 9.06
C ILE A 205 -9.23 -23.04 9.42
N GLU A 206 -10.56 -22.92 9.39
CA GLU A 206 -11.44 -24.08 9.62
C GLU A 206 -12.65 -24.13 8.69
N GLU A 207 -12.53 -23.60 7.47
CA GLU A 207 -13.56 -23.83 6.45
C GLU A 207 -12.95 -23.79 5.05
N PHE A 208 -12.23 -24.87 4.70
CA PHE A 208 -11.68 -25.03 3.35
C PHE A 208 -11.69 -26.48 2.86
N PHE A 209 -12.83 -27.15 3.03
CA PHE A 209 -13.11 -28.40 2.32
C PHE A 209 -14.60 -28.52 2.02
N GLU A 210 -15.07 -27.79 0.99
CA GLU A 210 -16.09 -28.29 0.06
C GLU A 210 -16.30 -27.28 -1.07
N LEU A 211 -15.59 -27.44 -2.19
CA LEU A 211 -15.88 -26.67 -3.40
C LEU A 211 -15.52 -27.43 -4.68
N PHE A 212 -16.23 -28.52 -4.93
CA PHE A 212 -16.34 -29.10 -6.27
C PHE A 212 -17.77 -29.51 -6.58
N ARG A 213 -18.51 -28.62 -7.26
CA ARG A 213 -19.51 -29.02 -8.27
C ARG A 213 -19.94 -27.84 -9.11
N VAL A 214 -19.38 -27.72 -10.31
CA VAL A 214 -19.98 -26.93 -11.39
C VAL A 214 -20.40 -27.89 -12.50
N ARG A 215 -21.69 -27.81 -12.85
CA ARG A 215 -22.32 -28.61 -13.89
C ARG A 215 -22.13 -27.89 -15.23
N LEU A 216 -21.50 -28.57 -16.20
CA LEU A 216 -21.42 -28.16 -17.60
C LEU A 216 -22.81 -28.18 -18.25
N ARG A 217 -23.29 -26.99 -18.66
CA ARG A 217 -24.06 -26.73 -19.89
C ARG A 217 -24.46 -25.26 -19.86
N TYR A 218 -24.12 -24.49 -20.89
CA TYR A 218 -24.90 -23.38 -21.49
C TYR A 218 -23.95 -22.48 -22.29
N PHE A 219 -23.62 -22.86 -23.53
CA PHE A 219 -23.24 -21.89 -24.57
C PHE A 219 -24.58 -21.50 -25.21
N VAL A 220 -25.14 -20.29 -25.18
CA VAL A 220 -24.69 -18.97 -25.67
C VAL A 220 -25.69 -17.92 -25.12
N SER A 221 -25.22 -16.86 -24.42
CA SER A 221 -25.96 -15.63 -24.01
C SER A 221 -25.00 -14.63 -23.34
N PHE A 222 -25.33 -13.32 -23.29
CA PHE A 222 -24.55 -12.25 -22.61
C PHE A 222 -24.10 -12.64 -21.19
N TRP A 223 -24.97 -13.35 -20.46
CA TRP A 223 -24.71 -13.83 -19.11
C TRP A 223 -23.62 -14.90 -19.00
N ASN A 224 -23.29 -15.58 -20.09
CA ASN A 224 -22.23 -16.58 -20.13
C ASN A 224 -20.84 -15.93 -20.13
N PHE A 225 -20.70 -14.71 -20.67
CA PHE A 225 -19.45 -13.98 -20.57
C PHE A 225 -19.15 -13.62 -19.11
N VAL A 226 -20.16 -13.15 -18.37
CA VAL A 226 -20.07 -12.89 -16.93
C VAL A 226 -19.69 -14.17 -16.16
N ASP A 227 -20.25 -15.32 -16.55
CA ASP A 227 -19.93 -16.62 -15.91
C ASP A 227 -18.50 -17.10 -16.19
N ILE A 228 -17.99 -16.89 -17.40
CA ILE A 228 -16.60 -17.22 -17.77
C ILE A 228 -15.62 -16.32 -17.01
N VAL A 229 -15.92 -15.01 -16.92
CA VAL A 229 -15.10 -14.05 -16.17
C VAL A 229 -15.09 -14.43 -14.68
N LEU A 230 -16.26 -14.68 -14.08
CA LEU A 230 -16.36 -15.14 -12.69
C LEU A 230 -15.56 -16.43 -12.45
N LEU A 231 -15.70 -17.44 -13.31
CA LEU A 231 -14.96 -18.70 -13.18
C LEU A 231 -13.45 -18.49 -13.27
N SER A 232 -13.00 -17.64 -14.18
CA SER A 232 -11.57 -17.32 -14.33
C SER A 232 -10.99 -16.60 -13.11
N LEU A 233 -11.74 -15.65 -12.54
CA LEU A 233 -11.35 -14.92 -11.33
C LEU A 233 -11.32 -15.85 -10.11
N CYS A 234 -12.31 -16.74 -9.94
CA CYS A 234 -12.28 -17.73 -8.87
C CYS A 234 -11.08 -18.69 -8.97
N CYS A 235 -10.72 -19.13 -10.18
CA CYS A 235 -9.51 -19.93 -10.39
C CYS A 235 -8.23 -19.15 -10.04
N ALA A 236 -8.18 -17.86 -10.37
CA ALA A 236 -7.08 -16.99 -10.00
C ALA A 236 -6.96 -16.83 -8.48
N GLU A 237 -8.07 -16.67 -7.75
CA GLU A 237 -8.05 -16.61 -6.28
C GLU A 237 -7.52 -17.89 -5.64
N VAL A 238 -7.97 -19.06 -6.10
CA VAL A 238 -7.48 -20.34 -5.57
C VAL A 238 -5.98 -20.48 -5.79
N TYR A 239 -5.48 -20.09 -6.96
CA TYR A 239 -4.06 -20.08 -7.27
C TYR A 239 -3.27 -19.11 -6.38
N LEU A 240 -3.74 -17.87 -6.24
CA LEU A 240 -3.10 -16.85 -5.39
C LEU A 240 -3.12 -17.26 -3.92
N ASN A 241 -4.20 -17.86 -3.42
CA ASN A 241 -4.31 -18.37 -2.05
C ASN A 241 -3.31 -19.51 -1.80
N TYR A 242 -3.17 -20.45 -2.74
CA TYR A 242 -2.17 -21.51 -2.66
C TYR A 242 -0.75 -20.93 -2.60
N ARG A 243 -0.41 -20.02 -3.54
CA ARG A 243 0.89 -19.34 -3.60
C ARG A 243 1.19 -18.52 -2.36
N ARG A 244 0.21 -17.76 -1.86
CA ARG A 244 0.34 -16.95 -0.65
C ARG A 244 0.64 -17.83 0.57
N ASN A 245 -0.11 -18.92 0.75
CA ASN A 245 0.08 -19.81 1.90
C ASN A 245 1.42 -20.54 1.86
N GLU A 246 1.87 -20.95 0.66
CA GLU A 246 3.19 -21.56 0.46
C GLU A 246 4.32 -20.57 0.78
N VAL A 247 4.30 -19.37 0.18
CA VAL A 247 5.33 -18.33 0.41
C VAL A 247 5.32 -17.83 1.85
N ALA A 248 4.15 -17.65 2.47
CA ALA A 248 4.05 -17.24 3.86
C ALA A 248 4.60 -18.32 4.81
N ALA A 249 4.32 -19.61 4.55
CA ALA A 249 4.84 -20.71 5.35
C ALA A 249 6.38 -20.80 5.26
N ASP A 250 6.93 -20.69 4.06
CA ASP A 250 8.38 -20.70 3.84
C ASP A 250 9.06 -19.54 4.58
N ARG A 251 8.51 -18.32 4.47
CA ARG A 251 9.05 -17.13 5.15
C ARG A 251 8.95 -17.20 6.66
N ILE A 252 7.84 -17.73 7.19
CA ILE A 252 7.67 -17.92 8.63
C ILE A 252 8.67 -18.96 9.14
N ASN A 253 8.86 -20.08 8.43
CA ASN A 253 9.85 -21.09 8.80
C ASN A 253 11.29 -20.54 8.77
N ASP A 254 11.63 -19.73 7.76
CA ASP A 254 12.94 -19.06 7.68
C ASP A 254 13.17 -18.13 8.88
N VAL A 255 12.17 -17.36 9.31
CA VAL A 255 12.25 -16.46 10.48
C VAL A 255 12.35 -17.26 11.79
N ILE A 256 11.62 -18.37 11.91
CA ILE A 256 11.68 -19.23 13.10
C ILE A 256 13.05 -19.89 13.25
N HIS A 257 13.69 -20.31 12.15
CA HIS A 257 14.97 -21.03 12.19
C HIS A 257 16.21 -20.11 12.22
N ASN A 258 16.19 -19.00 11.49
CA ASN A 258 17.34 -18.11 11.35
C ASN A 258 17.28 -16.87 12.25
N GLY A 259 16.19 -16.69 13.01
CA GLY A 259 15.94 -15.53 13.85
C GLY A 259 15.33 -14.36 13.06
N LEU A 260 14.94 -13.29 13.77
CA LEU A 260 14.22 -12.10 13.26
C LEU A 260 15.04 -11.21 12.30
N THR A 261 16.00 -11.76 11.56
CA THR A 261 16.80 -11.01 10.60
C THR A 261 16.00 -10.82 9.30
N ASP A 262 15.47 -9.60 9.12
CA ASP A 262 15.00 -9.01 7.86
C ASP A 262 14.31 -9.97 6.90
N ALA A 263 13.13 -10.49 7.26
CA ALA A 263 12.25 -11.16 6.29
C ALA A 263 11.21 -10.16 5.78
N PRO A 264 11.37 -9.62 4.56
CA PRO A 264 10.37 -8.72 3.99
C PRO A 264 9.13 -9.52 3.60
N PHE A 265 7.98 -9.11 4.15
CA PHE A 265 6.67 -9.67 3.82
C PHE A 265 5.96 -8.90 2.70
N ASP A 266 6.64 -7.94 2.07
CA ASP A 266 6.07 -7.05 1.05
C ASP A 266 5.40 -7.83 -0.09
N ASP A 267 6.02 -8.93 -0.55
CA ASP A 267 5.46 -9.80 -1.59
C ASP A 267 4.16 -10.50 -1.15
N VAL A 268 4.08 -10.88 0.13
CA VAL A 268 2.89 -11.52 0.72
C VAL A 268 1.77 -10.50 0.87
N VAL A 269 2.11 -9.27 1.28
CA VAL A 269 1.18 -8.14 1.42
C VAL A 269 0.64 -7.72 0.05
N GLU A 270 1.49 -7.54 -0.96
CA GLU A 270 1.07 -7.21 -2.33
C GLU A 270 0.14 -8.29 -2.90
N THR A 271 0.49 -9.57 -2.69
CA THR A 271 -0.36 -10.69 -3.12
C THR A 271 -1.70 -10.68 -2.39
N GLN A 272 -1.72 -10.29 -1.11
CA GLN A 272 -2.94 -10.16 -0.32
C GLN A 272 -3.83 -9.00 -0.80
N GLU A 273 -3.25 -7.86 -1.18
CA GLU A 273 -3.98 -6.74 -1.76
C GLU A 273 -4.61 -7.12 -3.10
N ILE A 274 -3.85 -7.78 -3.98
CA ILE A 274 -4.36 -8.30 -5.26
C ILE A 274 -5.49 -9.30 -5.02
N PHE A 275 -5.32 -10.22 -4.07
CA PHE A 275 -6.35 -11.19 -3.67
C PHE A 275 -7.63 -10.48 -3.21
N ASN A 276 -7.53 -9.52 -2.29
CA ASN A 276 -8.68 -8.75 -1.80
C ASN A 276 -9.40 -7.98 -2.91
N ASN A 277 -8.65 -7.37 -3.83
CA ASN A 277 -9.21 -6.66 -4.98
C ASN A 277 -9.97 -7.61 -5.93
N ILE A 278 -9.42 -8.79 -6.21
CA ILE A 278 -10.09 -9.81 -7.03
C ILE A 278 -11.37 -10.30 -6.32
N ALA A 279 -11.32 -10.56 -5.02
CA ALA A 279 -12.48 -10.96 -4.22
C ALA A 279 -13.60 -9.93 -4.26
N ALA A 280 -13.27 -8.64 -4.17
CA ALA A 280 -14.24 -7.55 -4.29
C ALA A 280 -14.91 -7.54 -5.67
N VAL A 281 -14.15 -7.75 -6.74
CA VAL A 281 -14.68 -7.82 -8.11
C VAL A 281 -15.59 -9.05 -8.29
N ILE A 282 -15.20 -10.22 -7.75
CA ILE A 282 -16.03 -11.43 -7.79
C ILE A 282 -17.34 -11.20 -7.04
N LEU A 283 -17.30 -10.59 -5.86
CA LEU A 283 -18.50 -10.29 -5.07
C LEU A 283 -19.42 -9.33 -5.83
N PHE A 284 -18.87 -8.28 -6.44
CA PHE A 284 -19.63 -7.34 -7.25
C PHE A 284 -20.29 -8.01 -8.47
N LEU A 285 -19.54 -8.81 -9.23
CA LEU A 285 -20.06 -9.55 -10.39
C LEU A 285 -21.07 -10.62 -10.00
N SER A 286 -20.87 -11.28 -8.85
CA SER A 286 -21.81 -12.24 -8.26
C SER A 286 -23.14 -11.56 -7.89
N TRP A 287 -23.08 -10.34 -7.33
CA TRP A 287 -24.25 -9.52 -7.07
C TRP A 287 -24.97 -9.11 -8.36
N ILE A 288 -24.23 -8.74 -9.41
CA ILE A 288 -24.81 -8.46 -10.73
C ILE A 288 -25.52 -9.72 -11.28
N LYS A 289 -24.95 -10.91 -11.06
CA LYS A 289 -25.54 -12.17 -11.50
C LYS A 289 -26.90 -12.45 -10.83
N VAL A 290 -27.13 -11.95 -9.61
CA VAL A 290 -28.43 -12.03 -8.93
C VAL A 290 -29.55 -11.42 -9.77
N PHE A 291 -29.31 -10.34 -10.51
CA PHE A 291 -30.31 -9.73 -11.40
C PHE A 291 -30.81 -10.66 -12.51
N ASN A 292 -29.94 -11.56 -13.01
CA ASN A 292 -30.35 -12.57 -13.99
C ASN A 292 -31.35 -13.58 -13.39
N TYR A 293 -31.18 -13.95 -12.12
CA TYR A 293 -32.10 -14.84 -11.41
C TYR A 293 -33.41 -14.16 -11.02
N ILE A 294 -33.37 -12.86 -10.69
CA ILE A 294 -34.58 -12.05 -10.40
C ILE A 294 -35.38 -11.75 -11.70
N GLY A 295 -34.71 -11.74 -12.86
CA GLY A 295 -35.32 -11.59 -14.18
C GLY A 295 -36.31 -12.69 -14.58
N VAL A 296 -36.48 -13.74 -13.78
CA VAL A 296 -37.55 -14.74 -13.94
C VAL A 296 -38.94 -14.12 -13.71
N ASN A 297 -39.03 -13.03 -12.95
CA ASN A 297 -40.28 -12.27 -12.80
C ASN A 297 -40.55 -11.41 -14.05
N LYS A 298 -41.78 -11.49 -14.59
CA LYS A 298 -42.20 -10.80 -15.82
C LYS A 298 -41.99 -9.28 -15.78
N THR A 299 -42.21 -8.65 -14.64
CA THR A 299 -42.04 -7.19 -14.47
C THR A 299 -40.57 -6.76 -14.53
N MET A 300 -39.67 -7.52 -13.89
CA MET A 300 -38.24 -7.24 -13.91
C MET A 300 -37.61 -7.57 -15.26
N ASN A 301 -38.07 -8.63 -15.93
CA ASN A 301 -37.62 -8.97 -17.28
C ASN A 301 -37.95 -7.86 -18.29
N GLN A 302 -39.11 -7.22 -18.15
CA GLN A 302 -39.51 -6.10 -18.99
C GLN A 302 -38.61 -4.88 -18.80
N LEU A 303 -38.20 -4.58 -17.56
CA LEU A 303 -37.23 -3.51 -17.25
C LEU A 303 -35.85 -3.83 -17.85
N ALA A 304 -35.35 -5.05 -17.69
CA ALA A 304 -34.07 -5.47 -18.26
C ALA A 304 -34.07 -5.44 -19.80
N ALA A 305 -35.16 -5.84 -20.43
CA ALA A 305 -35.32 -5.79 -21.89
C ALA A 305 -35.40 -4.34 -22.41
N THR A 306 -36.04 -3.44 -21.67
CA THR A 306 -36.12 -2.01 -22.01
C THR A 306 -34.74 -1.36 -21.91
N LEU A 307 -34.00 -1.65 -20.84
CA LEU A 307 -32.62 -1.19 -20.66
C LEU A 307 -31.71 -1.70 -21.78
N SER A 308 -31.72 -3.01 -22.05
CA SER A 308 -30.92 -3.64 -23.11
C SER A 308 -31.22 -3.06 -24.50
N ARG A 309 -32.48 -2.75 -24.79
CA ARG A 309 -32.89 -2.14 -26.06
C ARG A 309 -32.43 -0.68 -26.18
N SER A 310 -32.37 0.06 -25.07
CA SER A 310 -31.89 1.44 -25.03
C SER A 310 -30.36 1.58 -24.99
N THR A 311 -29.60 0.50 -24.78
CA THR A 311 -28.13 0.54 -24.64
C THR A 311 -27.41 1.17 -25.83
N LYS A 312 -27.93 1.01 -27.06
CA LYS A 312 -27.34 1.64 -28.25
C LYS A 312 -27.47 3.16 -28.22
N ASP A 313 -28.63 3.66 -27.81
CA ASP A 313 -28.90 5.10 -27.73
C ASP A 313 -28.16 5.73 -26.54
N ILE A 314 -28.14 5.04 -25.39
CA ILE A 314 -27.34 5.43 -24.22
C ILE A 314 -25.85 5.47 -24.58
N GLY A 315 -25.35 4.48 -25.33
CA GLY A 315 -23.97 4.45 -25.79
C GLY A 315 -23.62 5.67 -26.67
N GLY A 316 -24.51 6.02 -27.61
CA GLY A 316 -24.35 7.22 -28.43
C GLY A 316 -24.34 8.51 -27.60
N PHE A 317 -25.27 8.64 -26.65
CA PHE A 317 -25.30 9.77 -25.72
C PHE A 317 -24.06 9.84 -24.82
N ALA A 318 -23.58 8.69 -24.33
CA ALA A 318 -22.40 8.62 -23.48
C ALA A 318 -21.14 9.11 -24.20
N VAL A 319 -20.99 8.82 -25.50
CA VAL A 319 -19.88 9.35 -26.31
C VAL A 319 -19.99 10.87 -26.44
N MET A 320 -21.18 11.41 -26.74
CA MET A 320 -21.37 12.86 -26.81
C MET A 320 -21.08 13.54 -25.46
N PHE A 321 -21.59 12.98 -24.37
CA PHE A 321 -21.33 13.46 -23.01
C PHE A 321 -19.84 13.42 -22.67
N ALA A 322 -19.15 12.32 -23.00
CA ALA A 322 -17.71 12.17 -22.74
C ALA A 322 -16.90 13.25 -23.47
N VAL A 323 -17.23 13.58 -24.72
CA VAL A 323 -16.56 14.66 -25.46
C VAL A 323 -16.67 15.99 -24.72
N PHE A 324 -17.88 16.38 -24.30
CA PHE A 324 -18.05 17.62 -23.53
C PHE A 324 -17.38 17.55 -22.16
N PHE A 325 -17.52 16.43 -21.45
CA PHE A 325 -16.92 16.21 -20.14
C PHE A 325 -15.39 16.37 -20.18
N PHE A 326 -14.73 15.69 -21.12
CA PHE A 326 -13.27 15.79 -21.26
C PHE A 326 -12.81 17.16 -21.77
N ALA A 327 -13.59 17.82 -22.63
CA ALA A 327 -13.28 19.18 -23.04
C ALA A 327 -13.29 20.15 -21.84
N TYR A 328 -14.31 20.06 -20.98
CA TYR A 328 -14.36 20.88 -19.75
C TYR A 328 -13.32 20.44 -18.72
N ALA A 329 -13.00 19.16 -18.60
CA ALA A 329 -11.93 18.68 -17.73
C ALA A 329 -10.56 19.22 -18.17
N GLN A 330 -10.27 19.20 -19.47
CA GLN A 330 -9.05 19.76 -20.03
C GLN A 330 -8.99 21.29 -19.85
N PHE A 331 -10.11 21.98 -20.09
CA PHE A 331 -10.21 23.42 -19.83
C PHE A 331 -9.95 23.73 -18.34
N GLY A 332 -10.57 22.97 -17.43
CA GLY A 332 -10.37 23.11 -16.00
C GLY A 332 -8.92 22.87 -15.57
N TYR A 333 -8.28 21.84 -16.12
CA TYR A 333 -6.87 21.55 -15.87
C TYR A 333 -5.95 22.69 -16.34
N LEU A 334 -6.19 23.25 -17.53
CA LEU A 334 -5.37 24.35 -18.06
C LEU A 334 -5.57 25.67 -17.30
N VAL A 335 -6.80 25.96 -16.85
CA VAL A 335 -7.14 27.21 -16.18
C VAL A 335 -6.78 27.18 -14.68
N PHE A 336 -7.06 26.06 -14.00
CA PHE A 336 -6.96 25.96 -12.54
C PHE A 336 -5.83 25.06 -12.05
N GLY A 337 -5.21 24.26 -12.92
CA GLY A 337 -4.19 23.29 -12.51
C GLY A 337 -2.98 23.93 -11.82
N THR A 338 -2.62 25.16 -12.16
CA THR A 338 -1.49 25.89 -11.54
C THR A 338 -1.82 26.52 -10.19
N GLN A 339 -3.11 26.69 -9.84
CA GLN A 339 -3.54 27.34 -8.59
C GLN A 339 -4.08 26.34 -7.55
N VAL A 340 -4.57 25.18 -7.99
CA VAL A 340 -5.18 24.17 -7.11
C VAL A 340 -4.17 23.12 -6.66
N ILE A 341 -3.03 23.00 -7.35
CA ILE A 341 -1.96 22.02 -7.06
C ILE A 341 -0.74 22.68 -6.37
N SER A 342 -0.70 24.01 -6.29
CA SER A 342 0.28 24.77 -5.48
C SER A 342 -0.24 24.99 -4.07
#